data_AF-A0A3S1G1X1-F1
#
_entry.id   AF-A0A3S1G1X1-F1
#
_cell.length_a   1.000
_cell.length_b   1.000
_cell.length_c   1.000
_cell.angle_alpha   90.00
_cell.angle_beta   90.00
_cell.angle_gamma   90.00
#
_symmetry.space_group_name_H-M   'P 1'
#
loop_
_entity.id
_entity.type
_entity.pdbx_description
1 polymer ?
#
loop_
_entity_poly.entity_id
_entity_poly.type
_entity_poly.pdbx_seq_one_letter_code
_entity_poly.pdbx_strand_id
1 'polypeptide(L)'
;MSVLDRIGQKLLFSFDPETAHGLSIAALRCGLPVGAAAPRDARLKINLCGLDFPNPLGMAAGYDKNAEVPDALLGLGFGFAEVGTITPLPQPGNPKPRIFRLTADEAVINRLGFNNEGHAAAEKRLAARKGRPGIVGVNIGANKDSAD
;
A
#
# COMPACT_ATOMS: atom_id res chain seq x y z
N MET A 1 -7.21 17.66 -9.11
CA MET A 1 -8.05 17.00 -8.09
C MET A 1 -9.50 17.34 -8.35
N SER A 2 -10.32 16.31 -8.48
CA SER A 2 -11.78 16.42 -8.58
C SER A 2 -12.39 16.95 -7.27
N VAL A 3 -13.65 17.37 -7.30
CA VAL A 3 -14.41 17.74 -6.09
C VAL A 3 -14.49 16.55 -5.13
N LEU A 4 -14.66 15.34 -5.68
CA LEU A 4 -14.69 14.09 -4.91
C LEU A 4 -13.37 13.87 -4.15
N ASP A 5 -12.23 14.11 -4.80
CA ASP A 5 -10.91 13.95 -4.18
C ASP A 5 -10.75 14.90 -2.98
N ARG A 6 -11.20 16.15 -3.12
CA ARG A 6 -11.11 17.15 -2.05
C ARG A 6 -12.02 16.81 -0.87
N ILE A 7 -13.22 16.32 -1.13
CA ILE A 7 -14.15 15.89 -0.08
C ILE A 7 -13.58 14.65 0.63
N GLY A 8 -13.10 13.66 -0.13
CA GLY A 8 -12.47 12.46 0.41
C GLY A 8 -11.25 12.78 1.26
N GLN A 9 -10.39 13.69 0.80
CA GLN A 9 -9.24 14.14 1.58
C GLN A 9 -9.66 14.80 2.89
N LYS A 10 -10.61 15.75 2.86
CA LYS A 10 -11.10 16.42 4.08
C LYS A 10 -11.68 15.40 5.08
N LEU A 11 -12.45 14.43 4.59
CA LEU A 11 -13.01 13.36 5.42
C LEU A 11 -11.90 12.48 6.04
N LEU A 12 -10.91 12.06 5.25
CA LEU A 12 -9.79 11.27 5.78
C LEU A 12 -8.93 12.05 6.79
N PHE A 13 -8.91 13.38 6.68
CA PHE A 13 -8.20 14.26 7.60
C PHE A 13 -8.97 14.53 8.89
N SER A 14 -10.28 14.22 8.96
CA SER A 14 -11.04 14.31 10.22
C SER A 14 -10.89 13.08 11.13
N PHE A 15 -10.24 12.01 10.66
CA PHE A 15 -9.92 10.83 11.46
C PHE A 15 -8.45 10.82 11.89
N ASP A 16 -8.14 10.09 12.96
CA ASP A 16 -6.75 9.77 13.29
C ASP A 16 -6.08 9.04 12.10
N PRO A 17 -4.77 9.22 11.90
CA PRO A 17 -4.10 8.77 10.69
C PRO A 17 -4.15 7.26 10.49
N GLU A 18 -4.18 6.46 11.56
CA GLU A 18 -4.23 5.01 11.43
C GLU A 18 -5.64 4.53 11.04
N THR A 19 -6.69 5.13 11.60
CA THR A 19 -8.07 4.89 11.15
C THR A 19 -8.29 5.33 9.71
N ALA A 20 -7.84 6.53 9.35
CA ALA A 20 -7.94 7.04 7.98
C ALA A 20 -7.23 6.13 6.97
N HIS A 21 -6.07 5.58 7.34
CA HIS A 21 -5.36 4.60 6.52
C HIS A 21 -6.14 3.30 6.38
N GLY A 22 -6.74 2.77 7.45
CA GLY A 22 -7.63 1.62 7.36
C GLY A 22 -8.84 1.87 6.45
N LEU A 23 -9.44 3.07 6.53
CA LEU A 23 -10.53 3.49 5.65
C LEU A 23 -10.10 3.55 4.18
N SER A 24 -8.88 4.01 3.87
CA SER A 24 -8.39 4.06 2.49
C SER A 24 -8.17 2.66 1.90
N ILE A 25 -7.68 1.71 2.69
CA ILE A 25 -7.60 0.29 2.29
C ILE A 25 -8.99 -0.29 2.07
N ALA A 26 -9.93 -0.06 3.00
CA ALA A 26 -11.30 -0.55 2.87
C ALA A 26 -11.99 0.01 1.61
N ALA A 27 -11.81 1.29 1.32
CA ALA A 27 -12.32 1.92 0.10
C ALA A 27 -11.76 1.23 -1.16
N LEU A 28 -10.45 0.98 -1.22
CA LEU A 28 -9.82 0.28 -2.34
C LEU A 28 -10.32 -1.15 -2.51
N ARG A 29 -10.56 -1.89 -1.42
CA ARG A 29 -11.17 -3.22 -1.46
C ARG A 29 -12.57 -3.20 -2.05
N CYS A 30 -13.31 -2.11 -1.84
CA CYS A 30 -14.64 -1.91 -2.39
C CYS A 30 -14.63 -1.29 -3.81
N GLY A 31 -13.46 -1.08 -4.42
CA GLY A 31 -13.34 -0.51 -5.76
C GLY A 31 -13.42 1.02 -5.82
N LEU A 32 -13.20 1.72 -4.70
CA LEU A 32 -13.13 3.17 -4.62
C LEU A 32 -11.70 3.68 -4.47
N PRO A 33 -11.38 4.90 -4.95
CA PRO A 33 -12.24 5.80 -5.71
C PRO A 33 -12.53 5.26 -7.12
N VAL A 34 -13.71 5.60 -7.66
CA VAL A 34 -14.03 5.35 -9.07
C VAL A 34 -13.28 6.38 -9.90
N GLY A 35 -12.22 5.98 -10.57
CA GLY A 35 -11.43 6.85 -11.43
C GLY A 35 -10.81 6.07 -12.58
N ALA A 36 -10.73 6.69 -13.76
CA ALA A 36 -10.00 6.13 -14.87
C ALA A 36 -8.50 6.16 -14.55
N ALA A 37 -7.80 5.05 -14.80
CA ALA A 37 -6.34 5.03 -14.77
C ALA A 37 -5.81 6.15 -15.68
N ALA A 38 -4.82 6.91 -15.21
CA ALA A 38 -4.17 7.92 -16.04
C ALA A 38 -3.70 7.29 -17.37
N PRO A 39 -3.83 7.99 -18.51
CA PRO A 39 -3.36 7.48 -19.80
C PRO A 39 -1.89 7.07 -19.70
N ARG A 40 -1.55 5.87 -20.16
CA ARG A 40 -0.17 5.40 -20.18
C ARG A 40 0.59 6.10 -21.30
N ASP A 41 1.65 6.81 -20.95
CA ASP A 41 2.56 7.41 -21.92
C ASP A 41 3.75 6.47 -22.17
N ALA A 42 4.00 6.13 -23.44
CA ALA A 42 5.10 5.25 -23.81
C ALA A 42 6.48 5.80 -23.38
N ARG A 43 6.63 7.12 -23.24
CA ARG A 43 7.86 7.79 -22.79
C ARG A 43 8.21 7.50 -21.33
N LEU A 44 7.25 7.06 -20.52
CA LEU A 44 7.46 6.73 -19.12
C LEU A 44 7.86 5.27 -18.90
N LYS A 45 7.85 4.42 -19.92
CA LYS A 45 8.22 3.00 -19.78
C LYS A 45 9.68 2.86 -19.35
N ILE A 46 9.94 1.94 -18.43
CA ILE A 46 11.28 1.64 -17.92
C ILE A 46 11.47 0.13 -17.93
N ASN A 47 12.60 -0.33 -18.48
CA ASN A 47 13.08 -1.68 -18.25
C ASN A 47 14.15 -1.64 -17.15
N LEU A 48 13.95 -2.41 -16.09
CA LEU A 48 14.88 -2.48 -14.96
C LEU A 48 14.90 -3.89 -14.40
N CYS A 49 16.10 -4.46 -14.22
CA CYS A 49 16.30 -5.80 -13.68
C CYS A 49 15.50 -6.90 -14.42
N GLY A 50 15.31 -6.76 -15.74
CA GLY A 50 14.53 -7.70 -16.56
C GLY A 50 13.00 -7.56 -16.41
N LEU A 51 12.52 -6.52 -15.73
CA LEU A 51 11.10 -6.20 -15.58
C LEU A 51 10.74 -4.97 -16.42
N ASP A 52 9.57 -5.02 -17.06
CA ASP A 52 9.02 -3.91 -17.85
C ASP A 52 7.97 -3.13 -17.04
N PHE A 53 8.38 -1.99 -16.51
CA PHE A 53 7.51 -1.07 -15.79
C PHE A 53 6.79 -0.14 -16.78
N PRO A 54 5.45 0.01 -16.67
CA PRO A 54 4.71 0.89 -17.58
C PRO A 54 4.94 2.38 -17.29
N ASN A 55 5.43 2.72 -16.09
CA ASN A 55 5.83 4.05 -15.65
C ASN A 55 6.74 3.95 -14.40
N PRO A 56 7.50 5.00 -14.02
CA PRO A 56 8.38 5.01 -12.84
C PRO A 56 7.67 5.13 -11.48
N LEU A 57 6.35 5.29 -11.43
CA LEU A 57 5.63 5.61 -10.20
C LEU A 57 5.20 4.32 -9.48
N GLY A 58 5.68 4.14 -8.24
CA GLY A 58 5.32 2.99 -7.39
C GLY A 58 4.55 3.38 -6.15
N MET A 59 3.69 2.47 -5.67
CA MET A 59 3.19 2.53 -4.30
C MET A 59 4.20 1.84 -3.38
N ALA A 60 4.71 2.57 -2.39
CA ALA A 60 5.70 2.06 -1.45
C ALA A 60 5.13 1.06 -0.45
N ALA A 61 6.01 0.20 0.08
CA ALA A 61 5.69 -0.65 1.22
C ALA A 61 5.22 0.17 2.44
N GLY A 62 4.48 -0.48 3.31
CA GLY A 62 3.87 0.10 4.49
C GLY A 62 2.48 0.66 4.23
N TYR A 63 2.08 0.90 2.97
CA TYR A 63 0.70 1.21 2.63
C TYR A 63 -0.18 -0.04 2.66
N ASP A 64 0.09 -1.05 1.81
CA ASP A 64 -0.64 -2.32 1.83
C ASP A 64 0.16 -3.42 2.53
N LYS A 65 0.14 -3.42 3.87
CA LYS A 65 0.97 -4.31 4.70
C LYS A 65 0.61 -5.79 4.58
N ASN A 66 -0.62 -6.09 4.16
CA ASN A 66 -1.20 -7.42 4.22
C ASN A 66 -1.52 -8.00 2.82
N ALA A 67 -1.10 -7.31 1.74
CA ALA A 67 -1.40 -7.66 0.36
C ALA A 67 -2.91 -7.71 0.04
N GLU A 68 -3.68 -6.77 0.60
CA GLU A 68 -5.14 -6.71 0.47
C GLU A 68 -5.61 -6.04 -0.82
N VAL A 69 -4.86 -5.07 -1.35
CA VAL A 69 -5.29 -4.18 -2.44
C VAL A 69 -4.23 -3.90 -3.52
N PRO A 70 -3.25 -4.79 -3.83
CA PRO A 70 -2.21 -4.47 -4.81
C PRO A 70 -2.79 -4.19 -6.20
N ASP A 71 -3.85 -4.91 -6.60
CA ASP A 71 -4.48 -4.69 -7.91
C ASP A 71 -5.29 -3.41 -7.98
N ALA A 72 -5.90 -2.98 -6.88
CA ALA A 72 -6.60 -1.70 -6.84
C ALA A 72 -5.60 -0.55 -7.00
N LEU A 73 -4.44 -0.64 -6.34
CA LEU A 73 -3.34 0.31 -6.50
C LEU A 73 -2.82 0.35 -7.94
N LEU A 74 -2.56 -0.81 -8.56
CA LEU A 74 -2.18 -0.88 -9.98
C LEU A 74 -3.27 -0.30 -10.89
N GLY A 75 -4.54 -0.52 -10.55
CA GLY A 75 -5.69 0.04 -11.24
C GLY A 75 -5.79 1.57 -11.17
N LEU A 76 -5.26 2.19 -10.10
CA LEU A 76 -5.14 3.65 -9.99
C LEU A 76 -4.08 4.25 -10.93
N GLY A 77 -3.21 3.41 -11.53
CA GLY A 77 -2.20 3.83 -12.50
C GLY A 77 -0.75 3.74 -12.01
N PHE A 78 -0.51 3.24 -10.79
CA PHE A 78 0.85 2.92 -10.34
C PHE A 78 1.48 1.88 -11.27
N GLY A 79 2.75 2.09 -11.63
CA GLY A 79 3.52 1.16 -12.45
C GLY A 79 3.87 -0.13 -11.71
N PHE A 80 3.98 -0.06 -10.39
CA PHE A 80 4.11 -1.21 -9.51
C PHE A 80 3.53 -0.90 -8.11
N ALA A 81 3.24 -1.94 -7.33
CA ALA A 81 2.86 -1.82 -5.93
C ALA A 81 3.75 -2.72 -5.06
N GLU A 82 4.24 -2.21 -3.95
CA GLU A 82 5.01 -2.98 -2.98
C GLU A 82 4.16 -3.25 -1.73
N VAL A 83 3.91 -4.52 -1.43
CA VAL A 83 3.15 -4.95 -0.24
C VAL A 83 4.09 -5.22 0.92
N GLY A 84 3.56 -5.24 2.15
CA GLY A 84 4.33 -5.48 3.37
C GLY A 84 4.80 -4.20 4.04
N THR A 85 5.83 -4.23 4.91
CA THR A 85 6.67 -5.38 5.28
C THR A 85 5.89 -6.50 5.95
N ILE A 86 6.02 -7.74 5.43
CA ILE A 86 5.38 -8.94 5.97
C ILE A 86 6.42 -9.76 6.73
N THR A 87 6.07 -10.18 7.94
CA THR A 87 6.91 -11.05 8.78
C THR A 87 6.46 -12.51 8.70
N PRO A 88 7.31 -13.49 9.04
CA PRO A 88 6.92 -14.90 9.07
C PRO A 88 5.64 -15.16 9.84
N LEU A 89 5.58 -14.70 11.09
CA LEU A 89 4.42 -14.79 11.97
C LEU A 89 3.64 -13.46 12.01
N PRO A 90 2.32 -13.50 12.26
CA PRO A 90 1.55 -12.28 12.50
C PRO A 90 2.05 -11.56 13.75
N GLN A 91 2.01 -10.23 13.73
CA GLN A 91 2.27 -9.43 14.92
C GLN A 91 1.46 -8.13 14.94
N PRO A 92 1.01 -7.67 16.11
CA PRO A 92 0.14 -6.49 16.23
C PRO A 92 0.89 -5.17 16.01
N GLY A 93 2.23 -5.19 16.09
CA GLY A 93 3.10 -4.02 16.11
C GLY A 93 3.07 -3.26 17.45
N ASN A 94 3.57 -2.03 17.46
CA ASN A 94 3.67 -1.22 18.67
C ASN A 94 2.30 -0.69 19.15
N PRO A 95 2.13 -0.32 20.43
CA PRO A 95 0.90 0.30 20.93
C PRO A 95 0.53 1.60 20.20
N LYS A 96 -0.78 1.86 20.08
CA LYS A 96 -1.32 3.11 19.51
C LYS A 96 -1.31 4.26 20.55
N PRO A 97 -1.22 5.54 20.13
CA PRO A 97 -1.04 6.04 18.76
C PRO A 97 0.40 5.89 18.28
N ARG A 98 0.55 5.56 16.99
CA ARG A 98 1.83 5.19 16.37
C ARG A 98 2.03 5.71 14.95
N ILE A 99 1.11 6.54 14.46
CA ILE A 99 1.23 7.31 13.24
C ILE A 99 0.83 8.74 13.60
N PHE A 100 1.59 9.72 13.14
CA PHE A 100 1.39 11.13 13.43
C PHE A 100 1.56 11.93 12.13
N ARG A 101 0.61 12.81 11.82
CA ARG A 101 0.70 13.72 10.66
C ARG A 101 1.22 15.08 11.13
N LEU A 102 2.22 15.60 10.43
CA LEU A 102 2.72 16.96 10.57
C LEU A 102 2.30 17.71 9.32
N THR A 103 1.04 18.17 9.28
CA THR A 103 0.42 18.66 8.04
C THR A 103 1.05 19.95 7.53
N ALA A 104 1.60 20.79 8.41
CA ALA A 104 2.32 22.00 8.02
C ALA A 104 3.64 21.69 7.29
N ASP A 105 4.26 20.56 7.62
CA ASP A 105 5.53 20.09 7.06
C ASP A 105 5.34 19.07 5.92
N GLU A 106 4.10 18.78 5.53
CA GLU A 106 3.75 17.71 4.59
C GLU A 106 4.37 16.35 4.97
N ALA A 107 4.51 16.08 6.27
CA ALA A 107 5.27 14.94 6.79
C ALA A 107 4.43 13.97 7.64
N VAL A 108 4.95 12.75 7.79
CA VAL A 108 4.40 11.70 8.64
C VAL A 108 5.52 11.07 9.47
N ILE A 109 5.29 10.93 10.78
CA ILE A 109 6.13 10.14 11.68
C ILE A 109 5.37 8.87 12.04
N ASN A 110 6.05 7.72 12.01
CA ASN A 110 5.44 6.47 12.46
C ASN A 110 6.41 5.60 13.25
N ARG A 111 5.84 4.77 14.12
CA ARG A 111 6.53 3.78 14.93
C ARG A 111 5.73 2.48 14.91
N LEU A 112 5.41 1.97 13.73
CA LEU A 112 4.45 0.87 13.55
C LEU A 112 4.91 -0.46 14.15
N GLY A 113 6.19 -0.81 13.97
CA GLY A 113 6.74 -2.09 14.42
C GLY A 113 6.23 -3.30 13.63
N PHE A 114 6.20 -3.20 12.29
CA PHE A 114 5.75 -4.26 11.37
C PHE A 114 4.42 -4.93 11.75
N ASN A 115 3.36 -4.15 11.97
CA ASN A 115 2.04 -4.73 12.18
C ASN A 115 1.52 -5.40 10.90
N ASN A 116 1.34 -6.72 10.91
CA ASN A 116 0.89 -7.50 9.74
C ASN A 116 0.33 -8.88 10.16
N GLU A 117 -0.34 -9.55 9.23
CA GLU A 117 -1.01 -10.84 9.43
C GLU A 117 -0.13 -12.08 9.13
N GLY A 118 1.15 -11.89 8.83
CA GLY A 118 2.12 -12.96 8.60
C GLY A 118 2.18 -13.46 7.16
N HIS A 119 3.22 -14.26 6.85
CA HIS A 119 3.45 -14.82 5.51
C HIS A 119 2.28 -15.66 5.02
N ALA A 120 1.68 -16.50 5.86
CA ALA A 120 0.59 -17.39 5.45
C ALA A 120 -0.64 -16.62 4.91
N ALA A 121 -1.02 -15.51 5.57
CA ALA A 121 -2.15 -14.70 5.13
C ALA A 121 -1.85 -13.96 3.82
N ALA A 122 -0.64 -13.40 3.71
CA ALA A 122 -0.20 -12.71 2.50
C ALA A 122 -0.03 -13.66 1.31
N GLU A 123 0.56 -14.85 1.53
CA GLU A 123 0.72 -15.89 0.51
C GLU A 123 -0.63 -16.27 -0.07
N LYS A 124 -1.65 -16.51 0.76
CA LYS A 124 -3.01 -16.83 0.29
C LYS A 124 -3.56 -15.75 -0.66
N ARG A 125 -3.37 -14.47 -0.32
CA ARG A 125 -3.85 -13.34 -1.15
C ARG A 125 -3.04 -13.20 -2.44
N LEU A 126 -1.72 -13.32 -2.36
CA LEU A 126 -0.83 -13.25 -3.52
C LEU A 126 -1.01 -14.45 -4.46
N ALA A 127 -1.27 -15.64 -3.93
CA ALA A 127 -1.59 -16.83 -4.71
C ALA A 127 -2.91 -16.66 -5.47
N ALA A 128 -3.93 -16.05 -4.85
CA ALA A 128 -5.18 -15.71 -5.52
C ALA A 128 -5.00 -14.69 -6.66
N ARG A 129 -3.90 -13.94 -6.66
CA ARG A 129 -3.52 -13.00 -7.72
C ARG A 129 -2.85 -13.68 -8.92
N LYS A 130 -2.39 -14.93 -8.79
CA LYS A 130 -1.58 -15.62 -9.81
C LYS A 130 -2.21 -15.49 -11.21
N GLY A 131 -1.42 -15.01 -12.17
CA GLY A 131 -1.85 -14.79 -13.56
C GLY A 131 -2.44 -13.41 -13.85
N ARG A 132 -2.64 -12.56 -12.85
CA ARG A 132 -3.10 -11.16 -13.06
C ARG A 132 -1.95 -10.25 -13.49
N PRO A 133 -2.19 -9.26 -14.37
CA PRO A 133 -1.15 -8.39 -14.91
C PRO A 133 -0.62 -7.39 -13.88
N GLY A 134 0.58 -6.85 -14.10
CA GLY A 134 1.18 -5.81 -13.27
C GLY A 134 2.15 -6.34 -12.22
N ILE A 135 3.09 -5.46 -11.83
CA ILE A 135 4.24 -5.80 -10.98
C ILE A 135 3.86 -5.57 -9.53
N VAL A 136 4.01 -6.61 -8.71
CA VAL A 136 3.84 -6.53 -7.25
C VAL A 136 5.13 -6.99 -6.57
N GLY A 137 5.77 -6.07 -5.85
CA GLY A 137 6.89 -6.37 -4.98
C GLY A 137 6.42 -6.83 -3.60
N VAL A 138 7.18 -7.69 -2.95
CA VAL A 138 6.87 -8.20 -1.60
C VAL A 138 7.99 -7.82 -0.66
N ASN A 139 7.73 -6.86 0.21
CA ASN A 139 8.67 -6.45 1.25
C ASN A 139 8.58 -7.45 2.42
N ILE A 140 9.71 -8.03 2.80
CA ILE A 140 9.80 -9.04 3.88
C ILE A 140 10.70 -8.53 5.01
N GLY A 141 10.36 -8.90 6.24
CA GLY A 141 11.14 -8.56 7.42
C GLY A 141 11.08 -9.67 8.47
N ALA A 142 11.94 -9.57 9.48
CA ALA A 142 11.94 -10.49 10.62
C ALA A 142 10.87 -10.10 11.64
N ASN A 143 10.38 -11.10 12.39
CA ASN A 143 9.56 -10.84 13.56
C ASN A 143 10.41 -10.18 14.66
N LYS A 144 9.77 -9.44 15.57
CA LYS A 144 10.48 -8.80 16.70
C LYS A 144 11.22 -9.82 17.58
N ASP A 145 10.65 -11.02 17.73
CA ASP A 145 11.17 -12.08 18.60
C ASP A 145 12.02 -13.10 17.83
N SER A 146 12.42 -12.80 16.60
CA SER A 146 13.37 -13.62 15.84
C SER A 146 14.74 -13.60 16.53
N ALA A 147 15.38 -14.77 16.62
CA ALA A 147 16.80 -14.84 16.97
C ALA A 147 17.66 -14.32 15.81
N ASP A 148 18.80 -13.71 16.14
CA ASP A 148 19.83 -13.29 15.17
C ASP A 148 20.53 -14.48 14.51
#